data_AF-A0A011MH15-F1
#
_entry.id   AF-A0A011MH15-F1
#
_cell.length_a   1.000
_cell.length_b   1.000
_cell.length_c   1.000
_cell.angle_alpha   90.00
_cell.angle_beta   90.00
_cell.angle_gamma   90.00
#
_symmetry.space_group_name_H-M   'P 1'
#
loop_
_entity.id
_entity.type
_entity.pdbx_description
1 polymer ?
#
loop_
_entity_poly.entity_id
_entity_poly.type
_entity_poly.pdbx_seq_one_letter_code
_entity_poly.pdbx_strand_id
1 'polypeptide(L)'
;MAESGLLLETRHGDQVEPAEWPLLHALYASTFERFNNHAAFSANCFADLALALGQRMVVFIARAQRVPVAVAICFRSDEALFGRYWGCSGSYPGLHFELCFHQGIEYCLRHGLRRFEPGAGGEHKLARGFQPTVVRSAHWIADPGMRRLLARHLALQEEAVVDYRAAAAAHLPFRREATGQREH
;
A
#
# COMPACT_ATOMS: atom_id res chain seq x y z
N MET A 1 -20.14 7.62 2.58
CA MET A 1 -18.96 8.46 2.91
C MET A 1 -19.24 9.97 2.90
N ALA A 2 -20.38 10.42 2.35
CA ALA A 2 -20.91 11.77 2.65
C ALA A 2 -21.21 11.98 4.16
N GLU A 3 -21.29 10.91 4.95
CA GLU A 3 -21.60 10.92 6.38
C GLU A 3 -20.47 11.36 7.32
N SER A 4 -19.21 11.45 6.86
CA SER A 4 -18.07 11.76 7.75
C SER A 4 -17.65 13.24 7.76
N GLY A 5 -18.18 14.05 6.83
CA GLY A 5 -17.77 15.45 6.66
C GLY A 5 -16.30 15.65 6.23
N LEU A 6 -15.62 14.58 5.81
CA LEU A 6 -14.24 14.62 5.33
C LEU A 6 -14.20 14.89 3.83
N LEU A 7 -13.31 15.79 3.42
CA LEU A 7 -12.97 16.03 2.03
C LEU A 7 -11.76 15.17 1.67
N LEU A 8 -11.89 14.40 0.59
CA LEU A 8 -10.79 13.59 0.06
C LEU A 8 -10.22 14.29 -1.17
N GLU A 9 -8.90 14.42 -1.20
CA GLU A 9 -8.19 14.94 -2.36
C GLU A 9 -7.08 13.97 -2.78
N THR A 10 -6.85 13.91 -4.08
CA THR A 10 -5.71 13.21 -4.66
C THR A 10 -4.78 14.25 -5.28
N ARG A 11 -3.51 14.23 -4.88
CA ARG A 11 -2.47 15.12 -5.41
C ARG A 11 -1.27 14.30 -5.84
N HIS A 12 -0.56 14.77 -6.84
CA HIS A 12 0.75 14.24 -7.21
C HIS A 12 1.88 14.96 -6.47
N GLY A 13 3.08 14.38 -6.47
CA GLY A 13 4.24 14.96 -5.78
C GLY A 13 4.52 16.41 -6.17
N ASP A 14 4.44 16.72 -7.47
CA ASP A 14 4.61 18.07 -8.03
C ASP A 14 3.44 19.03 -7.73
N GLN A 15 2.36 18.52 -7.15
CA GLN A 15 1.21 19.30 -6.72
C GLN A 15 1.22 19.58 -5.22
N VAL A 16 2.11 18.98 -4.42
CA VAL A 16 2.22 19.20 -2.97
C VAL A 16 3.33 20.20 -2.67
N GLU A 17 3.01 21.28 -1.96
CA GLU A 17 4.00 22.30 -1.67
C GLU A 17 5.00 21.82 -0.61
N PRO A 18 6.30 22.20 -0.70
CA PRO A 18 7.31 21.87 0.30
C PRO A 18 6.88 22.13 1.75
N ALA A 19 6.14 23.23 1.97
CA ALA A 19 5.67 23.65 3.29
C ALA A 19 4.57 22.76 3.90
N GLU A 20 3.90 21.92 3.10
CA GLU A 20 2.85 21.01 3.59
C GLU A 20 3.43 19.70 4.16
N TRP A 21 4.64 19.31 3.74
CA TRP A 21 5.26 18.04 4.13
C TRP A 21 5.47 17.86 5.63
N PRO A 22 5.83 18.88 6.44
CA PRO A 22 5.91 18.71 7.89
C PRO A 22 4.59 18.22 8.50
N LEU A 23 3.45 18.75 8.04
CA LEU A 23 2.15 18.35 8.55
C LEU A 23 1.74 16.96 8.06
N LEU A 24 1.93 16.68 6.77
CA LEU A 24 1.63 15.35 6.21
C LEU A 24 2.54 14.26 6.82
N HIS A 25 3.80 14.59 7.06
CA HIS A 25 4.76 13.72 7.73
C HIS A 25 4.33 13.41 9.17
N ALA A 26 3.85 14.40 9.93
CA ALA A 26 3.35 14.17 11.29
C ALA A 26 2.17 13.18 11.30
N LEU A 27 1.27 13.25 10.31
CA LEU A 27 0.20 12.26 10.15
C LEU A 27 0.75 10.87 9.88
N TYR A 28 1.72 10.75 8.98
CA TYR A 28 2.39 9.48 8.68
C TYR A 28 3.12 8.90 9.91
N ALA A 29 3.92 9.72 10.59
CA ALA A 29 4.75 9.34 11.73
C ALA A 29 3.91 8.89 12.92
N SER A 30 2.73 9.46 13.13
CA SER A 30 1.81 9.08 14.22
C SER A 30 1.47 7.59 14.20
N THR A 31 1.46 6.95 13.03
CA THR A 31 1.19 5.51 12.92
C THR A 31 2.36 4.70 13.44
N PHE A 32 3.60 5.14 13.18
CA PHE A 32 4.81 4.46 13.67
C PHE A 32 4.92 4.57 15.19
N GLU A 33 4.65 5.76 15.74
CA GLU A 33 4.64 6.01 17.19
C GLU A 33 3.63 5.10 17.90
N ARG A 34 2.42 4.92 17.35
CA ARG A 34 1.40 4.01 17.90
C ARG A 34 1.86 2.55 17.97
N PHE A 35 2.76 2.13 17.08
CA PHE A 35 3.33 0.78 17.05
C PHE A 35 4.75 0.72 17.63
N ASN A 36 5.20 1.76 18.35
CA ASN A 36 6.52 1.87 18.93
C ASN A 36 7.66 1.60 17.93
N ASN A 37 7.50 2.15 16.72
CA ASN A 37 8.42 2.02 15.60
C ASN A 37 8.88 3.41 15.13
N HIS A 38 9.92 3.46 14.29
CA HIS A 38 10.44 4.70 13.73
C HIS A 38 9.94 4.92 12.30
N ALA A 39 9.52 6.16 12.03
CA ALA A 39 9.20 6.62 10.69
C ALA A 39 10.40 6.40 9.75
N ALA A 40 10.17 5.68 8.65
CA ALA A 40 11.22 5.33 7.69
C ALA A 40 11.72 6.53 6.87
N PHE A 41 10.91 7.58 6.76
CA PHE A 41 11.22 8.80 6.01
C PHE A 41 11.02 10.03 6.88
N SER A 42 11.83 11.06 6.66
CA SER A 42 11.63 12.39 7.20
C SER A 42 10.72 13.23 6.29
N ALA A 43 10.21 14.35 6.81
CA ALA A 43 9.45 15.31 6.01
C ALA A 43 10.25 15.82 4.80
N ASN A 44 11.53 16.16 5.00
CA ASN A 44 12.42 16.62 3.92
C ASN A 44 12.60 15.54 2.86
N CYS A 45 12.76 14.27 3.26
CA CYS A 45 12.89 13.19 2.30
C CYS A 45 11.63 13.02 1.44
N PHE A 46 10.43 13.16 2.01
CA PHE A 46 9.21 13.15 1.21
C PHE A 46 9.11 14.36 0.27
N ALA A 47 9.53 15.55 0.71
CA ALA A 47 9.58 16.73 -0.15
C ALA A 47 10.54 16.54 -1.34
N ASP A 48 11.72 15.99 -1.08
CA ASP A 48 12.72 15.70 -2.12
C ASP A 48 12.20 14.64 -3.12
N LEU A 49 11.57 13.58 -2.60
CA LEU A 49 10.93 12.54 -3.43
C LEU A 49 9.78 13.11 -4.26
N ALA A 50 8.98 14.00 -3.70
CA ALA A 50 7.86 14.63 -4.40
C ALA A 50 8.33 15.46 -5.59
N LEU A 51 9.43 16.21 -5.42
CA LEU A 51 10.07 16.94 -6.52
C LEU A 51 10.68 16.00 -7.56
N ALA A 52 11.41 14.98 -7.12
CA ALA A 52 12.12 14.05 -7.99
C ALA A 52 11.18 13.15 -8.81
N LEU A 53 10.05 12.73 -8.21
CA LEU A 53 9.12 11.79 -8.82
C LEU A 53 7.93 12.49 -9.48
N GLY A 54 7.57 13.71 -9.05
CA GLY A 54 6.43 14.47 -9.56
C GLY A 54 5.15 13.62 -9.61
N GLN A 55 4.62 13.45 -10.83
CA GLN A 55 3.44 12.63 -11.15
C GLN A 55 3.58 11.13 -10.82
N ARG A 56 4.79 10.64 -10.52
CA ARG A 56 5.04 9.26 -10.09
C ARG A 56 4.85 9.06 -8.58
N MET A 57 4.69 10.14 -7.81
CA MET A 57 4.25 10.09 -6.41
C MET A 57 2.79 10.50 -6.34
N VAL A 58 1.97 9.72 -5.65
CA VAL A 58 0.52 9.97 -5.49
C VAL A 58 0.22 10.06 -4.00
N VAL A 59 -0.43 11.14 -3.61
CA VAL A 59 -0.74 11.49 -2.22
C VAL A 59 -2.25 11.64 -2.10
N PHE A 60 -2.86 10.73 -1.35
CA PHE A 60 -4.25 10.83 -0.96
C PHE A 60 -4.32 11.53 0.40
N ILE A 61 -5.12 12.59 0.52
CA ILE A 61 -5.23 13.38 1.75
C ILE A 61 -6.70 13.45 2.13
N ALA A 62 -6.99 13.16 3.39
CA ALA A 62 -8.29 13.45 3.99
C ALA A 62 -8.20 14.73 4.81
N ARG A 63 -9.16 15.62 4.63
CA ARG A 63 -9.29 16.86 5.38
C ARG A 63 -10.59 16.90 6.16
N ALA A 64 -10.51 17.23 7.44
CA ALA A 64 -11.66 17.73 8.18
C ALA A 64 -11.71 19.24 7.95
N GLN A 65 -12.72 19.70 7.21
CA GLN A 65 -12.78 21.08 6.71
C GLN A 65 -11.52 21.41 5.88
N ARG A 66 -10.59 22.22 6.42
CA ARG A 66 -9.33 22.60 5.76
C ARG A 66 -8.10 21.88 6.31
N VAL A 67 -8.23 21.16 7.42
CA VAL A 67 -7.09 20.60 8.14
C VAL A 67 -6.87 19.15 7.70
N PRO A 68 -5.67 18.79 7.20
CA PRO A 68 -5.29 17.39 6.97
C PRO A 68 -5.41 16.56 8.24
N VAL A 69 -6.13 15.44 8.16
CA VAL A 69 -6.32 14.50 9.27
C VAL A 69 -5.82 13.10 8.95
N ALA A 70 -5.63 12.78 7.67
CA ALA A 70 -4.96 11.55 7.25
C ALA A 70 -4.27 11.69 5.91
N VAL A 71 -3.27 10.84 5.67
CA VAL A 71 -2.51 10.77 4.42
C VAL A 71 -2.22 9.31 4.07
N ALA A 72 -2.37 8.97 2.79
CA ALA A 72 -1.78 7.76 2.20
C ALA A 72 -0.87 8.16 1.03
N ILE A 73 0.35 7.65 1.02
CA ILE A 73 1.36 7.92 -0.01
C ILE A 73 1.63 6.64 -0.79
N CYS A 74 1.49 6.75 -2.10
CA CYS A 74 1.75 5.72 -3.07
C CYS A 74 2.78 6.19 -4.10
N PHE A 75 3.41 5.24 -4.77
CA PHE A 75 4.24 5.50 -5.95
C PHE A 75 3.68 4.75 -7.15
N ARG A 76 3.89 5.27 -8.36
CA ARG A 76 3.43 4.59 -9.57
C ARG A 76 4.51 4.40 -10.63
N SER A 77 4.42 3.26 -11.30
CA SER A 77 5.02 3.06 -12.62
C SER A 77 3.97 3.40 -13.69
N ASP A 78 4.28 3.05 -14.93
CA ASP A 78 3.35 3.23 -16.05
C ASP A 78 2.22 2.19 -16.04
N GLU A 79 2.35 1.12 -15.23
CA GLU A 79 1.39 0.00 -15.19
C GLU A 79 0.81 -0.25 -13.80
N ALA A 80 1.43 0.24 -12.74
CA ALA A 80 1.13 -0.17 -11.38
C ALA A 80 1.17 0.99 -10.38
N LEU A 81 0.29 0.93 -9.39
CA LEU A 81 0.35 1.76 -8.18
C LEU A 81 0.80 0.92 -6.99
N PHE A 82 1.73 1.44 -6.20
CA PHE A 82 2.30 0.80 -5.02
C PHE A 82 1.97 1.63 -3.78
N GLY A 83 1.05 1.14 -2.95
CA GLY A 83 0.68 1.76 -1.68
C GLY A 83 1.60 1.29 -0.55
N ARG A 84 2.13 2.23 0.23
CA ARG A 84 3.15 1.87 1.23
C ARG A 84 3.10 2.65 2.54
N TYR A 85 2.66 3.90 2.53
CA TYR A 85 2.74 4.74 3.72
C TYR A 85 1.39 5.34 4.06
N TRP A 86 1.00 5.20 5.31
CA TRP A 86 -0.28 5.68 5.84
C TRP A 86 -0.04 6.37 7.17
N GLY A 87 -0.85 7.39 7.45
CA GLY A 87 -1.13 7.72 8.82
C GLY A 87 -2.23 8.73 9.02
N CYS A 88 -2.61 8.94 10.28
CA CYS A 88 -3.80 9.68 10.67
C CYS A 88 -3.64 10.27 12.08
N SER A 89 -4.16 11.48 12.29
CA SER A 89 -4.10 12.16 13.60
C SER A 89 -5.12 11.64 14.61
N GLY A 90 -6.10 10.82 14.19
CA GLY A 90 -7.21 10.42 15.05
C GLY A 90 -7.73 9.01 14.76
N SER A 91 -8.99 8.77 15.17
CA SER A 91 -9.77 7.59 14.82
C SER A 91 -10.94 8.02 13.95
N TYR A 92 -10.90 7.63 12.68
CA TYR A 92 -11.96 7.89 11.72
C TYR A 92 -12.44 6.55 11.17
N PRO A 93 -13.68 6.13 11.48
CA PRO A 93 -14.21 4.85 11.02
C PRO A 93 -14.09 4.69 9.50
N GLY A 94 -13.48 3.59 9.06
CA GLY A 94 -13.33 3.27 7.63
C GLY A 94 -12.27 4.07 6.88
N LEU A 95 -11.67 5.12 7.45
CA LEU A 95 -10.80 6.03 6.71
C LEU A 95 -9.50 5.37 6.20
N HIS A 96 -8.92 4.46 6.99
CA HIS A 96 -7.79 3.65 6.53
C HIS A 96 -8.16 2.82 5.30
N PHE A 97 -9.37 2.25 5.27
CA PHE A 97 -9.80 1.48 4.11
C PHE A 97 -10.01 2.39 2.89
N GLU A 98 -10.60 3.55 3.12
CA GLU A 98 -10.87 4.52 2.06
C GLU A 98 -9.59 4.99 1.36
N LEU A 99 -8.61 5.51 2.11
CA LEU A 99 -7.39 6.06 1.52
C LEU A 99 -6.39 4.98 1.07
N CYS A 100 -6.23 3.89 1.82
CA CYS A 100 -5.24 2.87 1.49
C CYS A 100 -5.73 1.88 0.43
N PHE A 101 -7.03 1.82 0.13
CA PHE A 101 -7.58 0.88 -0.82
C PHE A 101 -8.48 1.53 -1.86
N HIS A 102 -9.59 2.13 -1.46
CA HIS A 102 -10.60 2.63 -2.40
C HIS A 102 -10.05 3.71 -3.32
N GLN A 103 -9.38 4.72 -2.75
CA GLN A 103 -8.76 5.81 -3.51
C GLN A 103 -7.66 5.29 -4.45
N GLY A 104 -6.86 4.32 -4.01
CA GLY A 104 -5.83 3.69 -4.85
C GLY A 104 -6.40 2.91 -6.04
N ILE A 105 -7.47 2.15 -5.83
CA ILE A 105 -8.18 1.42 -6.89
C ILE A 105 -8.82 2.40 -7.87
N GLU A 106 -9.54 3.40 -7.37
CA GLU A 106 -10.18 4.41 -8.21
C GLU A 106 -9.16 5.18 -9.04
N TYR A 107 -8.03 5.55 -8.43
CA TYR A 107 -6.89 6.14 -9.14
C TYR A 107 -6.39 5.23 -10.27
N CYS A 108 -6.20 3.93 -10.01
CA CYS A 108 -5.74 3.00 -11.04
C CYS A 108 -6.72 2.93 -12.21
N LEU A 109 -8.03 2.87 -11.94
CA LEU A 109 -9.06 2.85 -12.97
C LEU A 109 -9.06 4.14 -13.81
N ARG A 110 -8.98 5.32 -13.15
CA ARG A 110 -8.95 6.62 -13.84
C ARG A 110 -7.70 6.82 -14.70
N HIS A 111 -6.56 6.30 -14.25
CA HIS A 111 -5.27 6.49 -14.91
C HIS A 111 -4.82 5.29 -15.76
N GLY A 112 -5.67 4.28 -15.95
CA GLY A 112 -5.38 3.11 -16.79
C GLY A 112 -4.28 2.19 -16.24
N LEU A 113 -4.02 2.22 -14.93
CA LEU A 113 -3.06 1.33 -14.30
C LEU A 113 -3.67 -0.07 -14.14
N ARG A 114 -2.89 -1.09 -14.47
CA ARG A 114 -3.33 -2.48 -14.57
C ARG A 114 -3.38 -3.19 -13.22
N ARG A 115 -2.62 -2.71 -12.23
CA ARG A 115 -2.57 -3.34 -10.90
C ARG A 115 -2.36 -2.32 -9.79
N PHE A 116 -2.90 -2.66 -8.62
CA PHE A 116 -2.67 -1.94 -7.38
C PHE A 116 -2.07 -2.89 -6.33
N GLU A 117 -0.93 -2.51 -5.77
CA GLU A 117 -0.22 -3.25 -4.74
C GLU A 117 -0.25 -2.44 -3.43
N PRO A 118 -1.22 -2.65 -2.52
CA PRO A 118 -1.38 -1.88 -1.28
C PRO A 118 -0.36 -2.26 -0.17
N GLY A 119 0.79 -2.82 -0.54
CA GLY A 119 1.83 -3.29 0.38
C GLY A 119 1.56 -4.66 1.01
N ALA A 120 2.41 -5.10 1.94
CA ALA A 120 2.31 -6.38 2.65
C ALA A 120 1.52 -6.24 3.96
N GLY A 121 0.66 -7.21 4.31
CA GLY A 121 -0.04 -7.23 5.61
C GLY A 121 -1.34 -8.04 5.66
N GLY A 122 -1.34 -9.14 6.43
CA GLY A 122 -2.48 -9.81 7.06
C GLY A 122 -3.44 -10.62 6.17
N GLU A 123 -3.92 -11.75 6.70
CA GLU A 123 -4.97 -12.63 6.13
C GLU A 123 -6.25 -11.88 5.75
N HIS A 124 -6.50 -10.70 6.36
CA HIS A 124 -7.62 -9.81 6.03
C HIS A 124 -7.63 -9.25 4.59
N LYS A 125 -6.55 -9.43 3.81
CA LYS A 125 -6.50 -9.05 2.38
C LYS A 125 -7.28 -10.01 1.46
N LEU A 126 -7.39 -11.28 1.85
CA LEU A 126 -8.17 -12.30 1.11
C LEU A 126 -9.67 -11.97 1.09
N ALA A 127 -10.24 -11.62 2.25
CA ALA A 127 -11.65 -11.23 2.37
C ALA A 127 -12.01 -9.94 1.62
N ARG A 128 -11.02 -9.22 1.11
CA ARG A 128 -11.16 -7.92 0.44
C ARG A 128 -10.81 -7.96 -1.06
N GLY A 129 -10.69 -9.17 -1.63
CA GLY A 129 -10.50 -9.37 -3.06
C GLY A 129 -9.06 -9.24 -3.57
N PHE A 130 -8.07 -9.05 -2.68
CA PHE A 130 -6.66 -9.04 -3.08
C PHE A 130 -6.11 -10.46 -3.15
N GLN A 131 -5.75 -10.90 -4.34
CA GLN A 131 -5.15 -12.21 -4.56
C GLN A 131 -3.69 -12.24 -4.06
N PRO A 132 -3.33 -13.17 -3.15
CA PRO A 132 -1.95 -13.39 -2.77
C PRO A 132 -1.13 -13.75 -4.01
N THR A 133 -0.19 -12.88 -4.35
CA THR A 133 0.70 -13.07 -5.50
C THR A 133 2.12 -13.16 -4.98
N VAL A 134 2.88 -14.14 -5.49
CA VAL A 134 4.28 -14.30 -5.12
C VAL A 134 5.06 -13.10 -5.67
N VAL A 135 5.66 -12.34 -4.76
CA VAL A 135 6.62 -11.29 -5.10
C VAL A 135 8.03 -11.84 -4.95
N ARG A 136 8.93 -11.42 -5.83
CA ARG A 136 10.35 -11.78 -5.77
C ARG A 136 11.14 -10.62 -5.20
N SER A 137 12.11 -10.92 -4.34
CA SER A 137 13.10 -9.96 -3.89
C SER A 137 14.49 -10.49 -4.25
N ALA A 138 15.41 -9.58 -4.60
CA ALA A 138 16.78 -9.91 -4.93
C ALA A 138 17.70 -9.23 -3.91
N HIS A 139 18.62 -9.99 -3.34
CA HIS A 139 19.50 -9.51 -2.27
C HIS A 139 20.95 -9.80 -2.64
N TRP A 140 21.78 -8.76 -2.69
CA TRP A 140 23.23 -8.94 -2.75
C TRP A 140 23.76 -9.13 -1.34
N ILE A 141 24.37 -10.28 -1.07
CA ILE A 141 25.03 -10.56 0.21
C ILE A 141 26.53 -10.70 -0.05
N ALA A 142 27.30 -9.69 0.36
CA ALA A 142 28.74 -9.65 0.12
C ALA A 142 29.50 -10.67 0.99
N ASP A 143 29.08 -10.84 2.24
CA ASP A 143 29.71 -11.78 3.17
C ASP A 143 29.35 -13.25 2.84
N PRO A 144 30.33 -14.12 2.54
CA PRO A 144 30.07 -15.51 2.18
C PRO A 144 29.47 -16.34 3.33
N GLY A 145 29.76 -15.99 4.59
CA GLY A 145 29.23 -16.68 5.77
C GLY A 145 27.73 -16.43 5.92
N MET A 146 27.34 -15.17 5.91
CA MET A 146 25.95 -14.71 5.96
C MET A 146 25.16 -15.23 4.77
N ARG A 147 25.76 -15.25 3.56
CA ARG A 147 25.12 -15.84 2.38
C ARG A 147 24.76 -17.31 2.58
N ARG A 148 25.67 -18.12 3.15
CA ARG A 148 25.41 -19.54 3.42
C ARG A 148 24.31 -19.75 4.46
N LEU A 149 24.33 -18.95 5.54
CA LEU A 149 23.31 -19.01 6.59
C LEU A 149 21.92 -18.66 6.05
N LEU A 150 21.82 -17.56 5.30
CA LEU A 150 20.57 -17.12 4.69
C LEU A 150 20.09 -18.12 3.63
N ALA A 151 20.98 -18.68 2.80
CA ALA A 151 20.60 -19.67 1.79
C ALA A 151 19.99 -20.94 2.43
N ARG A 152 20.58 -21.44 3.52
CA ARG A 152 20.02 -22.60 4.26
C ARG A 152 18.66 -22.28 4.87
N HIS A 153 18.51 -21.08 5.44
CA HIS A 153 17.23 -20.65 6.02
C HIS A 153 16.14 -20.47 4.94
N LEU A 154 16.46 -19.83 3.81
CA LEU A 154 15.53 -19.61 2.69
C LEU A 154 15.06 -20.93 2.07
N ALA A 155 15.96 -21.92 1.91
CA ALA A 155 15.59 -23.24 1.40
C ALA A 155 14.54 -23.97 2.27
N LEU A 156 14.58 -23.75 3.60
CA LEU A 156 13.57 -24.30 4.52
C LEU A 156 12.24 -23.54 4.48
N GLN A 157 12.22 -22.31 3.95
CA GLN A 157 11.03 -21.47 3.88
C GLN A 157 10.29 -21.60 2.54
N GLU A 158 10.93 -22.12 1.49
CA GLU A 158 10.31 -22.27 0.16
C GLU A 158 9.06 -23.17 0.19
N GLU A 159 9.13 -24.32 0.86
CA GLU A 159 7.97 -25.22 1.03
C GLU A 159 6.84 -24.54 1.82
N ALA A 160 7.18 -23.84 2.91
CA ALA A 160 6.20 -23.10 3.72
C ALA A 160 5.51 -21.96 2.94
N VAL A 161 6.22 -21.28 2.04
CA VAL A 161 5.65 -20.23 1.17
C VAL A 161 4.71 -20.83 0.12
N VAL A 162 5.05 -21.98 -0.45
CA VAL A 162 4.20 -22.70 -1.40
C VAL A 162 2.92 -23.21 -0.72
N ASP A 163 3.05 -23.81 0.45
CA ASP A 163 1.91 -24.31 1.24
C ASP A 163 0.99 -23.17 1.70
N TYR A 164 1.57 -22.05 2.17
CA TYR A 164 0.80 -20.86 2.52
C TYR A 164 0.05 -20.29 1.31
N ARG A 165 0.66 -20.26 0.12
CA ARG A 165 -0.02 -19.84 -1.11
C ARG A 165 -1.18 -20.76 -1.44
N ALA A 166 -1.00 -22.08 -1.35
CA ALA A 166 -2.04 -23.05 -1.63
C ALA A 166 -3.22 -22.91 -0.65
N ALA A 167 -2.95 -22.77 0.65
CA ALA A 167 -3.95 -22.53 1.67
C ALA A 167 -4.68 -21.20 1.47
N ALA A 168 -3.96 -20.11 1.19
CA ALA A 168 -4.54 -18.79 0.95
C ALA A 168 -5.42 -18.75 -0.32
N ALA A 169 -5.03 -19.46 -1.38
CA ALA A 169 -5.82 -19.58 -2.60
C ALA A 169 -7.16 -20.31 -2.38
N ALA A 170 -7.23 -21.23 -1.41
CA ALA A 170 -8.46 -21.93 -1.04
C ALA A 170 -9.46 -21.07 -0.25
N HIS A 171 -9.08 -19.85 0.15
CA HIS A 171 -9.91 -18.93 0.95
C HIS A 171 -10.25 -17.63 0.20
N LEU A 172 -10.00 -17.57 -1.12
CA LEU A 172 -10.39 -16.44 -1.95
C LEU A 172 -11.92 -16.40 -2.13
N PRO A 173 -12.58 -15.24 -1.95
CA PRO A 173 -14.04 -15.11 -2.07
C PRO A 173 -14.56 -15.13 -3.52
N PHE A 174 -13.73 -15.50 -4.51
CA PHE A 174 -14.20 -15.70 -5.87
C PHE A 174 -14.85 -17.07 -6.01
N ARG A 175 -16.18 -17.05 -6.16
CA ARG A 175 -16.96 -18.17 -6.70
C ARG A 175 -16.28 -18.58 -8.01
N ARG A 176 -15.72 -19.79 -8.08
CA ARG A 176 -15.39 -20.45 -9.35
C ARG A 176 -16.68 -20.40 -10.17
N GLU A 177 -16.67 -19.65 -11.27
CA GLU A 177 -17.76 -19.74 -12.24
C GLU A 177 -17.88 -21.22 -12.60
N ALA A 178 -19.02 -21.81 -12.24
CA ALA A 178 -19.42 -23.08 -12.78
C ALA A 178 -19.54 -22.84 -14.28
N THR A 179 -18.66 -23.49 -15.06
CA THR A 179 -18.81 -23.61 -16.50
C THR A 179 -20.13 -24.33 -16.75
N GLY A 180 -21.19 -23.54 -16.89
CA GLY A 180 -22.47 -24.01 -17.36
C GLY A 180 -22.47 -23.97 -18.88
N GLN A 181 -23.23 -24.92 -19.45
CA GLN A 181 -23.73 -25.04 -20.83
C GLN A 181 -22.96 -26.05 -21.69
N ARG A 182 -23.63 -27.00 -22.37
CA ARG A 182 -25.06 -27.19 -22.64
C ARG A 182 -25.24 -28.61 -23.19
N GLU A 183 -26.44 -29.16 -22.97
CA GLU A 183 -26.97 -30.37 -23.60
C GLU A 183 -26.85 -30.33 -25.13
N HIS A 184 -26.55 -31.49 -25.70
CA HIS A 184 -27.17 -32.01 -26.92
C HIS A 184 -27.18 -33.54 -26.84
#